data_AF-A0A382NSP2-F1
#
_entry.id   AF-A0A382NSP2-F1
#
_cell.length_a   1.000
_cell.length_b   1.000
_cell.length_c   1.000
_cell.angle_alpha   90.00
_cell.angle_beta   90.00
_cell.angle_gamma   90.00
#
_symmetry.space_group_name_H-M   'P 1'
#
loop_
_entity.id
_entity.type
_entity.pdbx_description
1 polymer ?
#
loop_
_entity_poly.entity_id
_entity_poly.type
_entity_poly.pdbx_seq_one_letter_code
_entity_poly.pdbx_strand_id
1 'polypeptide(L)'
;MDILSYMFSEGTWFGIVDNGILLFITIFGVSIERKLGGKGVYGALFGALIGNALSDLAAAILDPATRDIAGGIFAGCAYVVIIAYVYVKVAKPNF
;
A
#
# COMPACT_ATOMS: atom_id res chain seq x y z
N MET A 1 -10.58 -8.26 -28.57
CA MET A 1 -11.10 -8.74 -27.27
C MET A 1 -12.52 -8.27 -27.14
N ASP A 2 -13.42 -9.14 -26.70
CA ASP A 2 -14.73 -8.69 -26.21
C ASP A 2 -14.57 -7.98 -24.86
N ILE A 3 -15.61 -7.27 -24.42
CA ILE A 3 -15.53 -6.46 -23.21
C ILE A 3 -15.27 -7.30 -21.95
N LEU A 4 -15.77 -8.54 -21.91
CA LEU A 4 -15.59 -9.44 -20.78
C LEU A 4 -14.14 -9.92 -20.69
N SER A 5 -13.56 -10.37 -21.79
CA SER A 5 -12.15 -10.81 -21.88
C SER A 5 -11.18 -9.67 -21.56
N TYR A 6 -11.48 -8.44 -21.99
CA TYR A 6 -10.69 -7.26 -21.61
C TYR A 6 -10.77 -6.96 -20.10
N MET A 7 -11.98 -6.89 -19.54
CA MET A 7 -12.19 -6.64 -18.10
C MET A 7 -11.49 -7.69 -17.23
N PHE A 8 -11.59 -8.97 -17.59
CA PHE A 8 -10.96 -10.04 -16.82
C PHE A 8 -9.45 -10.06 -16.99
N SER A 9 -8.91 -9.93 -18.21
CA SER A 9 -7.47 -9.99 -18.46
C SER A 9 -6.73 -8.82 -17.82
N GLU A 10 -7.11 -7.60 -18.19
CA GLU A 10 -6.44 -6.39 -17.70
C GLU A 10 -6.71 -6.17 -16.20
N GLY A 11 -7.95 -6.39 -15.76
CA GLY A 11 -8.32 -6.27 -14.35
C GLY A 11 -7.57 -7.26 -13.47
N THR A 12 -7.36 -8.50 -13.93
CA THR A 12 -6.57 -9.50 -13.19
C THR A 12 -5.11 -9.08 -13.10
N TRP A 13 -4.51 -8.64 -14.22
CA TRP A 13 -3.10 -8.22 -14.21
C TRP A 13 -2.87 -7.00 -13.34
N PHE A 14 -3.74 -6.00 -13.44
CA PHE A 14 -3.69 -4.83 -12.59
C PHE A 14 -3.82 -5.22 -11.11
N GLY A 15 -4.80 -6.07 -10.77
CA GLY A 15 -5.00 -6.56 -9.40
C GLY A 15 -3.79 -7.32 -8.85
N ILE A 16 -3.11 -8.12 -9.69
CA ILE A 16 -1.86 -8.83 -9.32
C ILE A 16 -0.74 -7.83 -9.02
N VAL A 17 -0.56 -6.80 -9.85
CA VAL A 17 0.50 -5.81 -9.64
C VAL A 17 0.22 -4.98 -8.39
N ASP A 18 -1.00 -4.47 -8.24
CA ASP A 18 -1.43 -3.65 -7.11
C ASP A 18 -1.25 -4.39 -5.77
N ASN A 19 -1.83 -5.59 -5.65
CA ASN A 19 -1.71 -6.39 -4.44
C ASN A 19 -0.31 -7.00 -4.27
N GLY A 20 0.44 -7.18 -5.36
CA GLY A 20 1.82 -7.64 -5.33
C GLY A 20 2.76 -6.63 -4.66
N ILE A 21 2.62 -5.34 -4.99
CA ILE A 21 3.36 -4.26 -4.33
C ILE A 21 3.02 -4.22 -2.84
N LEU A 22 1.72 -4.25 -2.50
CA LEU A 22 1.25 -4.28 -1.13
C LEU A 22 1.84 -5.46 -0.35
N LEU A 23 1.72 -6.67 -0.89
CA LEU A 23 2.22 -7.89 -0.26
C LEU A 23 3.73 -7.83 -0.02
N PHE A 24 4.49 -7.42 -1.04
CA PHE A 24 5.95 -7.34 -0.95
C PHE A 24 6.40 -6.40 0.17
N ILE A 25 5.85 -5.18 0.21
CA ILE A 25 6.22 -4.18 1.20
C ILE A 25 5.73 -4.59 2.60
N THR A 26 4.58 -5.25 2.71
CA THR A 26 4.08 -5.82 3.97
C THR A 26 5.06 -6.87 4.52
N ILE A 27 5.47 -7.85 3.71
CA ILE A 27 6.42 -8.89 4.12
C ILE A 27 7.79 -8.30 4.48
N PHE A 28 8.23 -7.29 3.72
CA PHE A 28 9.47 -6.57 4.00
C PHE A 28 9.39 -5.85 5.36
N GLY A 29 8.30 -5.14 5.64
CA GLY A 29 8.06 -4.49 6.93
C GLY A 29 8.04 -5.48 8.10
N VAL A 30 7.34 -6.61 7.95
CA VAL A 30 7.35 -7.72 8.94
C VAL A 30 8.77 -8.19 9.22
N SER A 31 9.56 -8.37 8.17
CA SER A 31 10.94 -8.88 8.27
C SER A 31 11.85 -7.88 8.95
N ILE A 32 11.72 -6.58 8.67
CA ILE A 32 12.47 -5.51 9.35
C ILE A 32 12.12 -5.49 10.84
N GLU A 33 10.83 -5.44 11.20
CA GLU A 33 10.44 -5.35 12.61
C GLU A 33 10.96 -6.56 13.40
N ARG A 34 10.88 -7.77 12.83
CA ARG A 34 11.41 -8.97 13.46
C ARG A 34 12.92 -8.94 13.64
N LYS A 35 13.67 -8.40 12.67
CA LYS A 35 15.13 -8.19 12.81
C LYS A 35 15.47 -7.18 13.92
N LEU A 36 14.55 -6.28 14.24
CA LEU A 36 14.67 -5.30 15.33
C LEU A 36 14.12 -5.83 16.68
N GLY A 37 13.74 -7.11 16.77
CA GLY A 37 13.25 -7.76 17.99
C GLY A 37 11.75 -7.66 18.23
N GLY A 38 10.98 -7.12 17.27
CA GLY A 38 9.53 -7.06 17.33
C GLY A 38 8.83 -8.34 16.85
N LYS A 39 7.49 -8.34 16.91
CA LYS A 39 6.66 -9.51 16.55
C LYS A 39 6.30 -9.53 15.05
N GLY A 40 6.46 -8.42 14.36
CA GLY A 40 6.09 -8.24 12.95
C GLY A 40 4.72 -7.58 12.74
N VAL A 41 4.02 -7.20 13.81
CA VAL A 41 2.65 -6.64 13.74
C VAL A 41 2.65 -5.22 13.15
N TYR A 42 3.59 -4.38 13.56
CA TYR A 42 3.65 -2.99 13.13
C TYR A 42 4.38 -2.84 11.80
N GLY A 43 5.37 -3.69 11.55
CA GLY A 43 5.96 -3.90 10.25
C GLY A 43 4.92 -4.33 9.22
N ALA A 44 3.98 -5.23 9.59
CA ALA A 44 2.85 -5.56 8.74
C ALA A 44 1.91 -4.35 8.53
N LEU A 45 1.51 -3.67 9.62
CA LEU A 45 0.62 -2.51 9.54
C LEU A 45 1.18 -1.39 8.65
N PHE A 46 2.38 -0.89 8.96
CA PHE A 46 3.00 0.21 8.22
C PHE A 46 3.46 -0.24 6.84
N GLY A 47 3.94 -1.48 6.70
CA GLY A 47 4.27 -2.06 5.40
C GLY A 47 3.06 -2.14 4.47
N ALA A 48 1.88 -2.53 4.99
CA ALA A 48 0.65 -2.58 4.20
C ALA A 48 0.16 -1.18 3.81
N LEU A 49 0.18 -0.22 4.74
CA LEU A 49 -0.26 1.15 4.45
C LEU A 49 0.68 1.86 3.46
N ILE A 50 2.00 1.69 3.61
CA ILE A 50 2.99 2.22 2.66
C ILE A 50 2.88 1.49 1.31
N GLY A 51 2.69 0.17 1.34
CA GLY A 51 2.48 -0.66 0.16
C GLY A 51 1.28 -0.21 -0.65
N ASN A 52 0.13 0.00 0.00
CA ASN A 52 -1.07 0.55 -0.61
C ASN A 52 -0.84 1.96 -1.17
N ALA A 53 -0.19 2.86 -0.44
CA ALA A 53 0.10 4.20 -0.96
C ALA A 53 0.93 4.16 -2.25
N LEU A 54 1.95 3.30 -2.29
CA LEU A 54 2.81 3.14 -3.48
C LEU A 54 2.09 2.44 -4.63
N SER A 55 1.24 1.45 -4.34
CA SER A 55 0.47 0.75 -5.38
C SER A 55 -0.59 1.66 -6.00
N ASP A 56 -1.31 2.45 -5.18
CA ASP A 56 -2.28 3.45 -5.64
C ASP A 56 -1.62 4.58 -6.45
N LEU A 57 -0.41 5.01 -6.07
CA LEU A 57 0.36 5.96 -6.87
C LEU A 57 0.74 5.37 -8.23
N ALA A 58 1.23 4.13 -8.26
CA ALA A 58 1.59 3.45 -9.50
C ALA A 58 0.36 3.30 -10.41
N ALA A 59 -0.77 2.86 -9.85
CA ALA A 59 -2.06 2.81 -10.50
C ALA A 59 -2.46 4.16 -11.12
N ALA A 60 -2.43 5.21 -10.31
CA ALA A 60 -2.86 6.54 -10.74
C ALA A 60 -1.96 7.14 -11.83
N ILE A 61 -0.64 6.89 -11.79
CA ILE A 61 0.26 7.36 -12.86
C ILE A 61 -0.04 6.64 -14.19
N LEU A 62 -0.39 5.35 -14.14
CA LEU A 62 -0.65 4.56 -15.34
C LEU A 62 -2.01 4.84 -15.97
N ASP A 63 -3.01 5.18 -15.16
CA ASP A 63 -4.37 5.51 -15.62
C ASP A 63 -4.49 6.98 -16.08
N PRO A 64 -4.80 7.23 -17.38
CA PRO A 64 -5.00 8.58 -17.90
C PRO A 64 -6.06 9.41 -17.16
N ALA A 65 -7.06 8.78 -16.54
CA ALA A 65 -8.13 9.49 -15.85
C ALA A 65 -7.70 10.02 -14.46
N THR A 66 -6.69 9.41 -13.85
CA THR A 66 -6.26 9.73 -12.48
C THR A 66 -4.83 10.28 -12.40
N ARG A 67 -4.08 10.27 -13.51
CA ARG A 67 -2.69 10.75 -13.58
C ARG A 67 -2.48 12.16 -13.06
N ASP A 68 -3.35 13.10 -13.41
CA ASP A 68 -3.21 14.51 -13.01
C ASP A 68 -3.43 14.73 -11.51
N ILE A 69 -4.12 13.79 -10.84
CA ILE A 69 -4.38 13.81 -9.40
C ILE A 69 -3.57 12.76 -8.63
N ALA A 70 -2.65 12.04 -9.29
CA ALA A 70 -1.87 10.95 -8.70
C ALA A 70 -1.10 11.37 -7.43
N GLY A 71 -0.54 12.58 -7.43
CA GLY A 71 0.12 13.15 -6.25
C GLY A 71 -0.84 13.37 -5.08
N GLY A 72 -2.09 13.77 -5.35
CA GLY A 72 -3.14 13.92 -4.34
C GLY A 72 -3.61 12.58 -3.78
N ILE A 73 -3.76 11.57 -4.63
CA ILE A 73 -4.08 10.19 -4.22
C ILE A 73 -2.99 9.67 -3.27
N PHE A 74 -1.72 9.76 -3.68
CA PHE A 74 -0.60 9.35 -2.84
C PHE A 74 -0.53 10.10 -1.51
N ALA A 75 -0.73 11.42 -1.51
CA ALA A 75 -0.75 12.22 -0.30
C ALA A 75 -1.89 11.78 0.64
N GLY A 76 -3.08 11.50 0.11
CA GLY A 76 -4.21 10.95 0.86
C GLY A 76 -3.86 9.65 1.58
N CYS A 77 -3.25 8.70 0.87
CA CYS A 77 -2.81 7.44 1.47
C CYS A 77 -1.71 7.68 2.53
N ALA A 78 -0.76 8.59 2.27
CA ALA A 78 0.29 8.94 3.21
C ALA A 78 -0.25 9.59 4.50
N TYR A 79 -1.32 10.39 4.43
CA TYR A 79 -1.98 10.93 5.62
C TYR A 79 -2.53 9.81 6.52
N VAL A 80 -3.07 8.75 5.94
CA VAL A 80 -3.55 7.58 6.70
C VAL A 80 -2.38 6.85 7.38
N VAL A 81 -1.22 6.73 6.72
CA VAL A 81 0.00 6.19 7.35
C VAL A 81 0.38 7.01 8.58
N ILE A 82 0.34 8.34 8.48
CA ILE A 82 0.66 9.26 9.60
C ILE A 82 -0.36 9.09 10.73
N ILE A 83 -1.66 8.99 10.42
CA ILE A 83 -2.71 8.76 11.43
C ILE A 83 -2.47 7.45 12.16
N ALA A 84 -2.15 6.36 11.44
CA ALA A 84 -1.82 5.08 12.05
C ALA A 84 -0.59 5.20 12.96
N TYR A 85 0.43 5.96 12.55
CA TYR A 85 1.60 6.23 13.38
C TYR A 85 1.25 6.95 14.68
N VAL A 86 0.48 8.03 14.60
CA VAL A 86 0.01 8.78 15.78
C VAL A 86 -0.80 7.87 16.70
N TYR A 87 -1.73 7.08 16.16
CA TYR A 87 -2.51 6.12 16.94
C TYR A 87 -1.63 5.13 17.69
N VAL A 88 -0.68 4.49 16.98
CA VAL A 88 0.24 3.52 17.59
C VAL A 88 1.06 4.21 18.69
N LYS A 89 1.58 5.41 18.44
CA LYS A 89 2.41 6.10 19.43
C LYS A 89 1.64 6.50 20.68
N VAL A 90 0.38 6.92 20.55
CA VAL A 90 -0.46 7.33 21.69
C VAL A 90 -1.05 6.13 22.44
N ALA A 91 -1.59 5.15 21.71
CA ALA A 91 -2.25 3.99 22.32
C ALA A 91 -1.24 2.95 22.86
N LYS A 92 -0.02 2.94 22.33
CA LYS A 92 1.06 2.02 22.72
C LYS A 92 2.35 2.83 22.94
N PRO A 93 2.46 3.64 24.01
CA PRO A 93 3.59 4.55 24.22
C PRO A 93 4.94 3.84 24.42
N ASN A 94 4.93 2.55 24.79
CA ASN A 94 6.12 1.70 24.88
C ASN A 94 6.46 1.02 23.53
N PHE A 95 5.96 1.56 22.43
CA PHE A 95 6.41 1.28 21.08
C PHE A 95 7.56 2.21 20.67
#